data_AF-A0A068WKD3-F1
#
_entry.id   AF-A0A068WKD3-F1
#
_cell.length_a   1.000
_cell.length_b   1.000
_cell.length_c   1.000
_cell.angle_alpha   90.00
_cell.angle_beta   90.00
_cell.angle_gamma   90.00
#
_symmetry.space_group_name_H-M   'P 1'
#
loop_
_entity.id
_entity.type
_entity.pdbx_description
1 polymer ?
#
loop_
_entity_poly.entity_id
_entity_poly.type
_entity_poly.pdbx_seq_one_letter_code
_entity_poly.pdbx_strand_id
1 'polypeptide(L)'
;MPSIKLKKSSKRYRIDPELRRSVGRAAPGSVERLQYLEALVNELCVTNLIDYKQQIVANLGNFAHDPRNCPHLISLDVHLIFLEIVRQHLQIAPSASSQKKTAATSAKLVSLAVAGFCNLITSSQNLRLRFSHSHQEISPLFTCLQSPTLEAGTLVNCLTVFVHLCAPAVHLQEENCVFFEPNCSTTAFHTSIRSNFPTVVEFARGILAENTEDTRLRNLANIFITDCCGDTSYSSLE
;
A
#
# COMPACT_ATOMS: atom_id res chain seq x y z
N MET A 1 -64.80 -15.35 -31.89
CA MET A 1 -63.41 -15.44 -32.38
C MET A 1 -62.47 -15.05 -31.25
N PRO A 2 -61.50 -15.90 -30.87
CA PRO A 2 -60.65 -15.65 -29.71
C PRO A 2 -59.47 -14.72 -30.04
N SER A 3 -59.30 -13.67 -29.25
CA SER A 3 -58.21 -12.70 -29.36
C SER A 3 -56.86 -13.31 -28.96
N ILE A 4 -55.94 -13.40 -29.92
CA ILE A 4 -54.56 -13.83 -29.70
C ILE A 4 -53.80 -12.69 -29.03
N LYS A 5 -53.53 -12.79 -27.73
CA LYS A 5 -52.63 -11.88 -27.01
C LYS A 5 -51.17 -12.23 -27.36
N LEU A 6 -50.47 -11.36 -28.10
CA LEU A 6 -49.02 -11.44 -28.24
C LEU A 6 -48.34 -11.22 -26.87
N LYS A 7 -47.70 -12.25 -26.34
CA LYS A 7 -46.77 -12.14 -25.22
C LYS A 7 -45.54 -11.33 -25.68
N LYS A 8 -45.39 -10.10 -25.21
CA LYS A 8 -44.12 -9.35 -25.29
C LYS A 8 -43.06 -10.12 -24.50
N SER A 9 -42.18 -10.83 -25.20
CA SER A 9 -40.99 -11.43 -24.60
C SER A 9 -39.98 -10.32 -24.31
N SER A 10 -40.01 -9.80 -23.09
CA SER A 10 -38.97 -8.90 -22.58
C SER A 10 -37.71 -9.70 -22.29
N LYS A 11 -36.98 -10.12 -23.34
CA LYS A 11 -35.59 -10.55 -23.19
C LYS A 11 -34.77 -9.31 -22.86
N ARG A 12 -34.63 -9.00 -21.56
CA ARG A 12 -33.55 -8.16 -21.06
C ARG A 12 -32.26 -8.86 -21.45
N TYR A 13 -31.59 -8.38 -22.49
CA TYR A 13 -30.19 -8.74 -22.74
C TYR A 13 -29.43 -8.38 -21.46
N ARG A 14 -28.99 -9.39 -20.74
CA ARG A 14 -28.09 -9.25 -19.60
C ARG A 14 -26.75 -8.88 -20.22
N ILE A 15 -26.53 -7.58 -20.43
CA ILE A 15 -25.22 -7.08 -20.86
C ILE A 15 -24.24 -7.46 -19.77
N ASP A 16 -23.20 -8.18 -20.16
CA ASP A 16 -22.12 -8.61 -19.28
C ASP A 16 -21.56 -7.40 -18.50
N PRO A 17 -21.51 -7.42 -17.16
CA PRO A 17 -20.89 -6.36 -16.37
C PRO A 17 -19.46 -6.03 -16.80
N GLU A 18 -18.72 -7.00 -17.36
CA GLU A 18 -17.36 -6.80 -17.87
C GLU A 18 -17.35 -5.94 -19.14
N LEU A 19 -18.33 -6.13 -20.03
CA LEU A 19 -18.47 -5.35 -21.24
C LEU A 19 -18.84 -3.88 -20.95
N ARG A 20 -19.48 -3.61 -19.80
CA ARG A 20 -19.83 -2.24 -19.38
C ARG A 20 -18.64 -1.46 -18.80
N ARG A 21 -17.60 -2.12 -18.30
CA ARG A 21 -16.41 -1.46 -17.73
C ARG A 21 -15.34 -1.12 -18.77
N SER A 22 -15.38 -1.77 -19.94
CA SER A 22 -14.32 -1.70 -20.96
C SER A 22 -14.57 -0.68 -22.07
N VAL A 23 -15.79 -0.13 -22.21
CA VAL A 23 -16.06 0.88 -23.24
C VAL A 23 -15.40 2.21 -22.84
N GLY A 24 -14.22 2.48 -23.43
CA GLY A 24 -13.52 3.76 -23.34
C GLY A 24 -12.39 3.87 -22.32
N ARG A 25 -12.04 2.80 -21.60
CA ARG A 25 -10.88 2.79 -20.70
C ARG A 25 -9.71 2.02 -21.33
N ALA A 26 -8.53 2.62 -21.36
CA ALA A 26 -7.30 1.93 -21.76
C ALA A 26 -7.13 0.64 -20.95
N ALA A 27 -6.77 -0.47 -21.58
CA ALA A 27 -6.61 -1.75 -20.90
C ALA A 27 -5.40 -1.71 -19.93
N PRO A 28 -5.45 -2.38 -18.77
CA PRO A 28 -4.29 -2.49 -17.89
C PRO A 28 -3.08 -3.06 -18.63
N GLY A 29 -1.92 -2.42 -18.47
CA GLY A 29 -0.69 -2.80 -19.19
C GLY A 29 -0.64 -2.39 -20.67
N SER A 30 -1.64 -1.69 -21.21
CA SER A 30 -1.59 -1.20 -22.60
C SER A 30 -0.75 0.08 -22.76
N VAL A 31 -0.32 0.39 -23.99
CA VAL A 31 0.45 1.62 -24.27
C VAL A 31 -0.39 2.86 -23.96
N GLU A 32 -1.69 2.85 -24.26
CA GLU A 32 -2.59 3.96 -23.93
C GLU A 32 -2.72 4.13 -22.41
N ARG A 33 -2.63 3.03 -21.66
CA ARG A 33 -2.60 3.09 -20.19
C ARG A 33 -1.29 3.71 -19.71
N LEU A 34 -0.15 3.35 -20.30
CA LEU A 34 1.14 3.97 -19.97
C LEU A 34 1.10 5.49 -20.21
N GLN A 35 0.64 5.93 -21.38
CA GLN A 35 0.51 7.35 -21.73
C GLN A 35 -0.37 8.11 -20.74
N TYR A 36 -1.50 7.51 -20.33
CA TYR A 36 -2.37 8.11 -19.34
C TYR A 36 -1.70 8.23 -17.95
N LEU A 37 -0.97 7.19 -17.53
CA LEU A 37 -0.23 7.22 -16.26
C LEU A 37 0.92 8.24 -16.29
N GLU A 38 1.62 8.36 -17.41
CA GLU A 38 2.67 9.36 -17.63
C GLU A 38 2.10 10.78 -17.54
N ALA A 39 0.95 11.05 -18.16
CA ALA A 39 0.28 12.33 -18.05
C ALA A 39 -0.07 12.68 -16.59
N LEU A 40 -0.60 11.72 -15.82
CA LEU A 40 -0.86 11.91 -14.40
C LEU A 40 0.41 12.22 -13.60
N VAL A 41 1.52 11.49 -13.85
CA VAL A 41 2.80 11.75 -13.16
C VAL A 41 3.32 13.14 -13.50
N ASN A 42 3.27 13.55 -14.77
CA ASN A 42 3.67 14.90 -15.19
C ASN A 42 2.83 15.98 -14.50
N GLU A 43 1.50 15.82 -14.46
CA GLU A 43 0.61 16.75 -13.75
C GLU A 43 0.93 16.84 -12.25
N LEU A 44 1.23 15.70 -11.61
CA LEU A 44 1.59 15.63 -10.20
C LEU A 44 2.90 16.41 -9.91
N CYS A 45 3.88 16.31 -10.80
CA CYS A 45 5.18 16.98 -10.67
C CYS A 45 5.08 18.49 -10.91
N VAL A 46 4.18 18.94 -11.79
CA VAL A 46 4.04 20.37 -12.17
C VAL A 46 3.14 21.14 -11.20
N THR A 47 2.11 20.49 -10.63
CA THR A 47 1.16 21.20 -9.77
C THR A 47 1.72 21.53 -8.39
N ASN A 48 1.44 22.74 -7.91
CA ASN A 48 1.71 23.16 -6.53
C ASN A 48 0.44 23.12 -5.65
N LEU A 49 -0.72 22.77 -6.23
CA LEU A 49 -1.99 22.70 -5.50
C LEU A 49 -2.12 21.34 -4.81
N ILE A 50 -2.08 21.35 -3.48
CA ILE A 50 -2.14 20.14 -2.65
C ILE A 50 -3.41 19.30 -2.92
N ASP A 51 -4.56 19.94 -3.13
CA ASP A 51 -5.83 19.24 -3.40
C ASP A 51 -5.78 18.50 -4.74
N TYR A 52 -5.05 19.03 -5.73
CA TYR A 52 -4.87 18.37 -7.01
C TYR A 52 -3.87 17.22 -6.88
N LYS A 53 -2.78 17.40 -6.11
CA LYS A 53 -1.87 16.30 -5.77
C LYS A 53 -2.61 15.13 -5.13
N GLN A 54 -3.52 15.41 -4.18
CA GLN A 54 -4.33 14.36 -3.54
C GLN A 54 -5.15 13.56 -4.55
N GLN A 55 -5.83 14.22 -5.48
CA GLN A 55 -6.64 13.55 -6.50
C GLN A 55 -5.78 12.67 -7.42
N ILE A 56 -4.63 13.19 -7.86
CA ILE A 56 -3.72 12.46 -8.74
C ILE A 56 -3.10 11.26 -8.01
N VAL A 57 -2.61 11.45 -6.78
CA VAL A 57 -2.05 10.36 -5.96
C VAL A 57 -3.10 9.29 -5.67
N ALA A 58 -4.34 9.67 -5.38
CA ALA A 58 -5.43 8.72 -5.20
C ALA A 58 -5.70 7.91 -6.49
N ASN A 59 -5.67 8.56 -7.66
CA ASN A 59 -5.81 7.88 -8.95
C ASN A 59 -4.67 6.89 -9.19
N LEU A 60 -3.41 7.30 -9.02
CA LEU A 60 -2.24 6.43 -9.14
C LEU A 60 -2.34 5.24 -8.16
N GLY A 61 -2.76 5.48 -6.92
CA GLY A 61 -2.98 4.43 -5.93
C GLY A 61 -4.08 3.43 -6.31
N ASN A 62 -5.15 3.87 -6.98
CA ASN A 62 -6.18 2.99 -7.51
C ASN A 62 -5.65 2.11 -8.67
N PHE A 63 -4.79 2.65 -9.53
CA PHE A 63 -4.16 1.86 -10.61
C PHE A 63 -3.19 0.81 -10.07
N ALA A 64 -2.53 1.09 -8.94
CA ALA A 64 -1.59 0.18 -8.29
C ALA A 64 -2.23 -1.11 -7.76
N HIS A 65 -3.55 -1.17 -7.63
CA HIS A 65 -4.26 -2.38 -7.20
C HIS A 65 -4.25 -3.50 -8.26
N ASP A 66 -4.04 -3.17 -9.54
CA ASP A 66 -3.97 -4.17 -10.62
C ASP A 66 -2.51 -4.47 -10.97
N PRO A 67 -2.01 -5.69 -10.71
CA PRO A 67 -0.62 -6.08 -10.99
C PRO A 67 -0.17 -5.82 -12.42
N ARG A 68 -1.09 -5.82 -13.40
CA ARG A 68 -0.78 -5.55 -14.80
C ARG A 68 -0.34 -4.11 -15.06
N ASN A 69 -0.64 -3.17 -14.15
CA ASN A 69 -0.14 -1.79 -14.24
C ASN A 69 1.21 -1.62 -13.55
N CYS A 70 1.65 -2.56 -12.71
CA CYS A 70 2.89 -2.42 -11.96
C CYS A 70 4.11 -2.14 -12.85
N PRO A 71 4.32 -2.81 -14.00
CA PRO A 71 5.46 -2.48 -14.87
C PRO A 71 5.49 -1.01 -15.30
N HIS A 72 4.34 -0.44 -15.67
CA HIS A 72 4.23 0.97 -16.07
C HIS A 72 4.39 1.92 -14.88
N LEU A 73 3.80 1.61 -13.73
CA LEU A 73 3.93 2.45 -12.54
C LEU A 73 5.36 2.46 -12.01
N ILE A 74 6.06 1.33 -12.09
CA ILE A 74 7.47 1.20 -11.71
C ILE A 74 8.37 1.94 -12.71
N SER A 75 8.12 1.82 -14.03
CA SER A 75 8.92 2.54 -15.02
C SER A 75 8.76 4.07 -14.95
N LEU A 76 7.67 4.54 -14.35
CA LEU A 76 7.40 5.96 -14.09
C LEU A 76 7.80 6.39 -12.66
N ASP A 77 8.52 5.55 -11.92
CA ASP A 77 9.00 5.81 -10.55
C ASP A 77 7.90 6.17 -9.53
N VAL A 78 6.66 5.73 -9.75
CA VAL A 78 5.52 6.06 -8.88
C VAL A 78 5.75 5.60 -7.44
N HIS A 79 6.43 4.46 -7.23
CA HIS A 79 6.82 3.98 -5.90
C HIS A 79 7.76 4.95 -5.17
N LEU A 80 8.73 5.56 -5.87
CA LEU A 80 9.63 6.54 -5.28
C LEU A 80 8.93 7.88 -5.04
N ILE A 81 8.07 8.30 -5.99
CA ILE A 81 7.26 9.51 -5.84
C ILE A 81 6.38 9.43 -4.59
N PHE A 82 5.73 8.29 -4.33
CA PHE A 82 4.93 8.11 -3.11
C PHE A 82 5.78 8.25 -1.84
N LEU A 83 6.96 7.60 -1.78
CA LEU A 83 7.86 7.72 -0.63
C LEU A 83 8.36 9.16 -0.44
N GLU A 84 8.64 9.88 -1.52
CA GLU A 84 9.05 11.28 -1.47
C GLU A 84 7.93 12.19 -0.97
N ILE A 85 6.69 11.95 -1.39
CA ILE A 85 5.52 12.66 -0.86
C ILE A 85 5.41 12.44 0.65
N VAL A 86 5.55 11.20 1.13
CA VAL A 86 5.55 10.91 2.58
C VAL A 86 6.66 11.70 3.28
N ARG A 87 7.89 11.63 2.77
CA ARG A 87 9.07 12.32 3.34
C ARG A 87 8.86 13.83 3.47
N GLN A 88 8.34 14.47 2.42
CA GLN A 88 8.14 15.92 2.36
C GLN A 88 6.96 16.39 3.22
N HIS A 89 5.85 15.66 3.20
CA HIS A 89 4.59 16.13 3.75
C HIS A 89 4.30 15.65 5.18
N LEU A 90 5.02 14.65 5.67
CA LEU A 90 4.91 14.17 7.06
C LEU A 90 5.62 15.09 8.06
N GLN A 91 6.72 15.74 7.66
CA GLN A 91 7.51 16.64 8.52
C GLN A 91 6.90 18.05 8.66
N ILE A 92 5.82 18.35 7.93
CA ILE A 92 5.10 19.62 8.00
C ILE A 92 4.08 19.54 9.14
N ALA A 93 4.53 19.63 10.38
CA ALA A 93 3.70 19.81 11.58
C ALA A 93 4.06 21.16 12.27
N PRO A 94 3.11 21.82 12.97
CA PRO A 94 2.69 23.18 12.62
C PRO A 94 3.42 24.29 13.37
N SER A 95 3.76 25.37 12.65
CA SER A 95 3.98 26.69 13.22
C SER A 95 2.77 27.60 12.91
N ALA A 96 2.01 27.94 13.95
CA ALA A 96 0.96 28.97 14.00
C ALA A 96 -0.43 28.68 13.36
N SER A 97 -1.43 29.35 13.92
CA SER A 97 -2.88 29.14 13.86
C SER A 97 -3.56 29.16 12.48
N SER A 98 -2.86 29.53 11.41
CA SER A 98 -3.35 29.39 10.03
C SER A 98 -3.06 28.02 9.39
N GLN A 99 -2.30 27.14 10.07
CA GLN A 99 -1.79 25.89 9.49
C GLN A 99 -2.66 24.65 9.73
N LYS A 100 -3.79 24.73 10.46
CA LYS A 100 -4.60 23.54 10.75
C LYS A 100 -5.21 22.91 9.49
N LYS A 101 -5.70 23.73 8.55
CA LYS A 101 -6.21 23.24 7.26
C LYS A 101 -5.06 22.63 6.45
N THR A 102 -3.94 23.35 6.32
CA THR A 102 -2.75 22.87 5.59
C THR A 102 -2.19 21.56 6.14
N ALA A 103 -2.13 21.41 7.46
CA ALA A 103 -1.69 20.18 8.12
C ALA A 103 -2.64 19.00 7.83
N ALA A 104 -3.96 19.23 7.88
CA ALA A 104 -4.94 18.20 7.52
C ALA A 104 -4.84 17.80 6.04
N THR A 105 -4.65 18.77 5.15
CA THR A 105 -4.46 18.49 3.71
C THR A 105 -3.15 17.75 3.44
N SER A 106 -2.08 18.08 4.17
CA SER A 106 -0.80 17.37 4.10
C SER A 106 -0.92 15.94 4.61
N ALA A 107 -1.56 15.74 5.77
CA ALA A 107 -1.80 14.42 6.35
C ALA A 107 -2.64 13.53 5.42
N LYS A 108 -3.66 14.11 4.76
CA LYS A 108 -4.46 13.38 3.77
C LYS A 108 -3.62 12.98 2.55
N LEU A 109 -2.74 13.85 2.07
CA LEU A 109 -1.83 13.50 0.97
C LEU A 109 -0.88 12.35 1.36
N VAL A 110 -0.30 12.40 2.56
CA VAL A 110 0.53 11.31 3.11
C VAL A 110 -0.26 10.00 3.17
N SER A 111 -1.48 10.03 3.70
CA SER A 111 -2.35 8.85 3.79
C SER A 111 -2.61 8.22 2.42
N LEU A 112 -2.88 9.04 1.40
CA LEU A 112 -3.11 8.58 0.03
C LEU A 112 -1.83 7.99 -0.60
N ALA A 113 -0.67 8.60 -0.37
CA ALA A 113 0.62 8.11 -0.86
C ALA A 113 0.98 6.76 -0.21
N VAL A 114 0.82 6.63 1.11
CA VAL A 114 1.03 5.35 1.83
C VAL A 114 0.07 4.27 1.32
N ALA A 115 -1.20 4.60 1.09
CA ALA A 115 -2.17 3.66 0.53
C ALA A 115 -1.77 3.20 -0.88
N GLY A 116 -1.37 4.13 -1.76
CA GLY A 116 -0.89 3.80 -3.10
C GLY A 116 0.38 2.95 -3.09
N PHE A 117 1.33 3.26 -2.20
CA PHE A 117 2.53 2.47 -2.01
C PHE A 117 2.21 1.06 -1.50
N CYS A 118 1.30 0.94 -0.52
CA CYS A 118 0.82 -0.35 -0.04
C CYS A 118 0.24 -1.21 -1.18
N ASN A 119 -0.61 -0.64 -2.04
CA ASN A 119 -1.15 -1.35 -3.19
C ASN A 119 -0.05 -1.84 -4.16
N LEU A 120 0.99 -1.03 -4.39
CA LEU A 120 2.14 -1.43 -5.22
C LEU A 120 2.91 -2.60 -4.59
N ILE A 121 3.17 -2.56 -3.28
CA ILE A 121 3.86 -3.64 -2.55
C ILE A 121 3.04 -4.93 -2.57
N THR A 122 1.72 -4.86 -2.36
CA THR A 122 0.84 -6.01 -2.44
C THR A 122 0.81 -6.61 -3.85
N SER A 123 0.84 -5.77 -4.88
CA SER A 123 0.69 -6.20 -6.28
C SER A 123 1.99 -6.57 -7.00
N SER A 124 3.16 -6.21 -6.47
CA SER A 124 4.46 -6.40 -7.13
C SER A 124 5.47 -7.16 -6.28
N GLN A 125 5.79 -8.40 -6.69
CA GLN A 125 6.88 -9.19 -6.09
C GLN A 125 8.23 -8.49 -6.22
N ASN A 126 8.50 -7.85 -7.36
CA ASN A 126 9.78 -7.17 -7.59
C ASN A 126 10.00 -6.02 -6.61
N LEU A 127 8.95 -5.26 -6.29
CA LEU A 127 9.06 -4.20 -5.30
C LEU A 127 9.21 -4.75 -3.88
N ARG A 128 8.54 -5.87 -3.55
CA ARG A 128 8.76 -6.54 -2.26
C ARG A 128 10.22 -6.89 -2.08
N LEU A 129 10.81 -7.62 -3.02
CA LEU A 129 12.22 -8.00 -2.96
C LEU A 129 13.13 -6.77 -2.87
N ARG A 130 12.97 -5.78 -3.77
CA ARG A 130 13.78 -4.54 -3.75
C ARG A 130 13.81 -3.88 -2.37
N PHE A 131 12.64 -3.64 -1.80
CA PHE A 131 12.53 -2.88 -0.55
C PHE A 131 12.87 -3.69 0.69
N SER A 132 12.75 -5.02 0.62
CA SER A 132 13.31 -5.95 1.61
C SER A 132 14.85 -5.97 1.64
N HIS A 133 15.54 -5.46 0.62
CA HIS A 133 17.01 -5.32 0.64
C HIS A 133 17.49 -3.89 0.86
N SER A 134 16.59 -2.91 0.69
CA SER A 134 16.93 -1.49 0.64
C SER A 134 16.14 -0.71 1.68
N HIS A 135 16.26 -1.08 2.96
CA HIS A 135 15.48 -0.52 4.06
C HIS A 135 15.60 1.00 4.20
N GLN A 136 16.73 1.59 3.78
CA GLN A 136 16.94 3.03 3.80
C GLN A 136 15.95 3.77 2.87
N GLU A 137 15.57 3.16 1.74
CA GLU A 137 14.64 3.77 0.78
C GLU A 137 13.23 3.90 1.37
N ILE A 138 12.80 2.93 2.18
CA ILE A 138 11.48 2.91 2.84
C ILE A 138 11.44 3.61 4.21
N SER A 139 12.52 4.31 4.58
CA SER A 139 12.60 5.07 5.83
C SER A 139 11.42 6.01 6.12
N PRO A 140 10.75 6.64 5.12
CA PRO A 140 9.57 7.46 5.42
C PRO A 140 8.44 6.70 6.12
N LEU A 141 8.31 5.38 5.89
CA LEU A 141 7.30 4.56 6.55
C LEU A 141 7.63 4.30 8.02
N PHE A 142 8.91 4.24 8.40
CA PHE A 142 9.30 4.18 9.82
C PHE A 142 8.88 5.46 10.53
N THR A 143 9.08 6.61 9.89
CA THR A 143 8.62 7.90 10.43
C THR A 143 7.09 7.95 10.55
N CYS A 144 6.35 7.32 9.63
CA CYS A 144 4.90 7.18 9.79
C CYS A 144 4.52 6.38 11.04
N LEU A 145 5.14 5.21 11.27
CA LEU A 145 4.85 4.37 12.44
C LEU A 145 5.15 5.08 13.77
N GLN A 146 6.13 5.98 13.77
CA GLN A 146 6.50 6.77 14.95
C GLN A 146 5.68 8.06 15.12
N SER A 147 4.82 8.40 14.16
CA SER A 147 4.05 9.65 14.19
C SER A 147 2.77 9.50 15.00
N PRO A 148 2.59 10.25 16.11
CA PRO A 148 1.38 10.18 16.92
C PRO A 148 0.17 10.88 16.26
N THR A 149 0.38 11.58 15.15
CA THR A 149 -0.65 12.41 14.51
C THR A 149 -1.34 11.74 13.33
N LEU A 150 -0.85 10.58 12.89
CA LEU A 150 -1.43 9.87 11.76
C LEU A 150 -2.65 9.06 12.17
N GLU A 151 -3.65 9.03 11.29
CA GLU A 151 -4.83 8.19 11.47
C GLU A 151 -4.48 6.71 11.39
N ALA A 152 -5.20 5.87 12.16
CA ALA A 152 -4.98 4.43 12.23
C ALA A 152 -4.98 3.75 10.84
N GLY A 153 -5.82 4.20 9.90
CA GLY A 153 -5.84 3.67 8.54
C GLY A 153 -4.51 3.81 7.79
N THR A 154 -3.74 4.87 8.05
CA THR A 154 -2.40 5.06 7.46
C THR A 154 -1.40 4.10 8.09
N LEU A 155 -1.47 3.90 9.41
CA LEU A 155 -0.63 2.95 10.14
C LEU A 155 -0.92 1.51 9.73
N VAL A 156 -2.18 1.17 9.50
CA VAL A 156 -2.61 -0.12 8.94
C VAL A 156 -1.95 -0.40 7.60
N ASN A 157 -1.92 0.58 6.69
CA ASN A 157 -1.25 0.42 5.40
C ASN A 157 0.28 0.29 5.57
N CYS A 158 0.89 1.05 6.48
CA CYS A 158 2.33 0.90 6.78
C CYS A 158 2.64 -0.52 7.27
N LEU A 159 1.85 -1.03 8.23
CA LEU A 159 2.07 -2.37 8.77
C LEU A 159 1.79 -3.47 7.75
N THR A 160 0.79 -3.27 6.88
CA THR A 160 0.51 -4.17 5.75
C THR A 160 1.69 -4.24 4.78
N VAL A 161 2.35 -3.10 4.49
CA VAL A 161 3.59 -3.09 3.71
C VAL A 161 4.64 -4.00 4.36
N PHE A 162 4.92 -3.83 5.64
CA PHE A 162 5.94 -4.63 6.32
C PHE A 162 5.59 -6.11 6.43
N VAL A 163 4.32 -6.47 6.64
CA VAL A 163 3.87 -7.86 6.57
C VAL A 163 4.18 -8.46 5.19
N HIS A 164 3.93 -7.71 4.11
CA HIS A 164 4.26 -8.18 2.76
C HIS A 164 5.77 -8.21 2.48
N LEU A 165 6.55 -7.27 3.00
CA LEU A 165 8.01 -7.29 2.82
C LEU A 165 8.66 -8.44 3.60
N CYS A 166 8.16 -8.75 4.79
CA CYS A 166 8.79 -9.69 5.72
C CYS A 166 8.18 -11.10 5.69
N ALA A 167 7.16 -11.34 4.86
CA ALA A 167 6.54 -12.66 4.76
C ALA A 167 7.55 -13.70 4.22
N PRO A 168 7.78 -14.83 4.91
CA PRO A 168 8.74 -15.84 4.47
C PRO A 168 8.52 -16.30 3.02
N ALA A 169 7.25 -16.45 2.61
CA ALA A 169 6.84 -16.88 1.27
C ALA A 169 7.37 -15.98 0.13
N VAL A 170 7.66 -14.71 0.42
CA VAL A 170 8.21 -13.75 -0.55
C VAL A 170 9.66 -14.08 -0.88
N HIS A 171 10.38 -14.68 0.05
CA HIS A 171 11.82 -14.91 -0.01
C HIS A 171 12.23 -16.36 -0.29
N LEU A 172 11.28 -17.31 -0.27
CA LEU A 172 11.58 -18.74 -0.46
C LEU A 172 12.25 -19.08 -1.80
N GLN A 173 12.04 -18.26 -2.83
CA GLN A 173 12.58 -18.49 -4.18
C GLN A 173 13.71 -17.53 -4.53
N GLU A 174 14.18 -16.73 -3.57
CA GLU A 174 15.23 -15.75 -3.79
C GLU A 174 16.61 -16.38 -3.60
N GLU A 175 17.44 -16.38 -4.65
CA GLU A 175 18.79 -16.97 -4.61
C GLU A 175 19.72 -16.27 -3.61
N ASN A 176 19.57 -14.95 -3.41
CA ASN A 176 20.44 -14.12 -2.56
C ASN A 176 19.64 -13.36 -1.48
N CYS A 177 18.84 -14.08 -0.70
CA CYS A 177 18.01 -13.46 0.30
C CYS A 177 18.84 -12.95 1.49
N VAL A 178 18.77 -11.65 1.82
CA VAL A 178 19.43 -11.08 3.01
C VAL A 178 18.87 -11.61 4.34
N PHE A 179 17.68 -12.21 4.31
CA PHE A 179 17.05 -12.80 5.48
C PHE A 179 17.25 -14.32 5.58
N PHE A 180 17.54 -15.00 4.47
CA PHE A 180 17.75 -16.45 4.40
C PHE A 180 19.14 -16.76 3.84
N GLU A 181 20.04 -17.27 4.66
CA GLU A 181 21.22 -17.94 4.13
C GLU A 181 20.83 -19.34 3.58
N PRO A 182 21.48 -19.84 2.53
CA PRO A 182 21.26 -21.20 2.05
C PRO A 182 21.48 -22.21 3.19
N ASN A 183 20.46 -23.02 3.50
CA ASN A 183 20.41 -24.01 4.60
C ASN A 183 20.17 -23.45 6.03
N CYS A 184 19.80 -22.18 6.18
CA CYS A 184 19.41 -21.65 7.49
C CYS A 184 18.00 -22.08 7.92
N SER A 185 17.80 -22.19 9.24
CA SER A 185 16.49 -22.47 9.82
C SER A 185 15.56 -21.25 9.74
N THR A 186 14.24 -21.46 9.83
CA THR A 186 13.23 -20.40 9.92
C THR A 186 13.50 -19.45 11.09
N THR A 187 14.09 -19.95 12.18
CA THR A 187 14.50 -19.12 13.34
C THR A 187 15.53 -18.06 12.96
N ALA A 188 16.48 -18.37 12.06
CA ALA A 188 17.47 -17.40 11.58
C ALA A 188 16.81 -16.29 10.76
N PHE A 189 15.84 -16.65 9.90
CA PHE A 189 15.04 -15.68 9.15
C PHE A 189 14.31 -14.69 10.05
N HIS A 190 13.53 -15.21 11.01
CA HIS A 190 12.79 -14.37 11.95
C HIS A 190 13.71 -13.46 12.78
N THR A 191 14.90 -13.95 13.13
CA THR A 191 15.92 -13.14 13.83
C THR A 191 16.44 -12.01 12.96
N SER A 192 16.73 -12.30 11.68
CA SER A 192 17.16 -11.28 10.72
C SER A 192 16.10 -10.20 10.52
N ILE A 193 14.82 -10.56 10.39
CA ILE A 193 13.71 -9.60 10.30
C ILE A 193 13.68 -8.67 11.52
N ARG A 194 13.77 -9.21 12.74
CA ARG A 194 13.74 -8.40 13.96
C ARG A 194 14.92 -7.42 14.05
N SER A 195 16.11 -7.85 13.60
CA SER A 195 17.31 -7.00 13.58
C SER A 195 17.25 -5.92 12.50
N ASN A 196 16.64 -6.20 11.36
CA ASN A 196 16.54 -5.27 10.24
C ASN A 196 15.39 -4.25 10.39
N PHE A 197 14.32 -4.61 11.11
CA PHE A 197 13.13 -3.78 11.28
C PHE A 197 12.77 -3.51 12.75
N PRO A 198 13.70 -3.05 13.60
CA PRO A 198 13.44 -2.88 15.04
C PRO A 198 12.29 -1.90 15.31
N THR A 199 12.18 -0.82 14.53
CA THR A 199 11.09 0.16 14.66
C THR A 199 9.71 -0.45 14.41
N VAL A 200 9.60 -1.39 13.47
CA VAL A 200 8.33 -2.04 13.16
C VAL A 200 7.96 -3.04 14.26
N VAL A 201 8.95 -3.77 14.79
CA VAL A 201 8.77 -4.68 15.92
C VAL A 201 8.31 -3.94 17.17
N GLU A 202 8.95 -2.81 17.50
CA GLU A 202 8.59 -1.97 18.63
C GLU A 202 7.16 -1.43 18.49
N PHE A 203 6.83 -0.88 17.33
CA PHE A 203 5.48 -0.40 17.03
C PHE A 203 4.43 -1.51 17.19
N ALA A 204 4.64 -2.68 16.58
CA ALA A 204 3.69 -3.78 16.64
C ALA A 204 3.51 -4.31 18.08
N ARG A 205 4.60 -4.42 18.86
CA ARG A 205 4.51 -4.80 20.29
C ARG A 205 3.77 -3.75 21.12
N GLY A 206 4.00 -2.47 20.85
CA GLY A 206 3.25 -1.37 21.47
C GLY A 206 1.74 -1.51 21.22
N ILE A 207 1.35 -1.73 19.96
CA ILE A 207 -0.06 -1.97 19.58
C ILE A 207 -0.67 -3.19 20.26
N LEU A 208 0.09 -4.26 20.52
CA LEU A 208 -0.41 -5.45 21.20
C LEU A 208 -0.49 -5.27 22.72
N ALA A 209 0.41 -4.48 23.31
CA ALA A 209 0.38 -4.13 24.72
C ALA A 209 -0.73 -3.12 25.04
N GLU A 210 -1.00 -2.21 24.13
CA GLU A 210 -2.08 -1.23 24.23
C GLU A 210 -3.40 -1.83 23.76
N ASN A 211 -4.47 -1.62 24.52
CA ASN A 211 -5.80 -2.08 24.09
C ASN A 211 -6.41 -1.11 23.05
N THR A 212 -5.74 -0.89 21.91
CA THR A 212 -6.24 -0.10 20.78
C THR A 212 -7.65 -0.54 20.33
N GLU A 213 -8.50 0.41 19.96
CA GLU A 213 -9.84 0.09 19.45
C GLU A 213 -9.82 -0.39 17.99
N ASP A 214 -8.74 -0.12 17.24
CA ASP A 214 -8.61 -0.55 15.84
C ASP A 214 -8.19 -2.02 15.75
N THR A 215 -9.18 -2.88 15.47
CA THR A 215 -8.99 -4.33 15.35
C THR A 215 -8.11 -4.72 14.17
N ARG A 216 -8.09 -3.94 13.08
CA ARG A 216 -7.26 -4.24 11.91
C ARG A 216 -5.79 -4.04 12.26
N LEU A 217 -5.48 -2.94 12.95
CA LEU A 217 -4.13 -2.63 13.38
C LEU A 217 -3.62 -3.67 14.37
N ARG A 218 -4.45 -4.09 15.34
CA ARG A 218 -4.12 -5.20 16.25
C ARG A 218 -3.85 -6.51 15.51
N ASN A 219 -4.73 -6.89 14.59
CA ASN A 219 -4.60 -8.16 13.85
C ASN A 219 -3.32 -8.17 13.01
N LEU A 220 -3.01 -7.07 12.32
CA LEU A 220 -1.77 -6.94 11.55
C LEU A 220 -0.53 -6.93 12.44
N ALA A 221 -0.59 -6.32 13.63
CA ALA A 221 0.51 -6.36 14.59
C ALA A 221 0.75 -7.79 15.08
N ASN A 222 -0.31 -8.53 15.37
CA ASN A 222 -0.21 -9.94 15.73
C ASN A 222 0.43 -10.75 14.60
N ILE A 223 -0.09 -10.65 13.36
CA ILE A 223 0.45 -11.33 12.18
C ILE A 223 1.94 -10.99 11.98
N PHE A 224 2.33 -9.72 12.12
CA PHE A 224 3.72 -9.33 11.95
C PHE A 224 4.62 -9.97 13.02
N ILE A 225 4.18 -9.99 14.28
CA ILE A 225 4.95 -10.55 15.40
C ILE A 225 5.02 -12.08 15.34
N THR A 226 3.92 -12.75 15.02
CA THR A 226 3.85 -14.22 14.95
C THR A 226 4.49 -14.76 13.68
N ASP A 227 4.08 -14.25 12.52
CA ASP A 227 4.36 -14.89 11.23
C ASP A 227 5.65 -14.36 10.60
N CYS A 228 5.96 -13.08 10.82
CA CYS A 228 7.19 -12.48 10.30
C CYS A 228 8.33 -12.54 11.33
N CYS A 229 8.04 -12.41 12.61
CA CYS A 229 9.05 -12.41 13.68
C CYS A 229 9.13 -13.71 14.50
N GLY A 230 8.26 -14.70 14.26
CA GLY A 230 8.33 -16.02 14.91
C GLY A 230 8.06 -16.00 16.42
N ASP A 231 7.40 -14.98 16.94
CA ASP A 231 7.14 -14.79 18.38
C ASP A 231 5.68 -15.16 18.68
N THR A 232 5.47 -16.34 19.29
CA THR A 232 4.13 -16.90 19.58
C THR A 232 3.53 -16.41 20.90
N SER A 233 4.21 -15.51 21.61
CA SER A 233 3.78 -15.02 22.94
C SER A 233 2.38 -14.39 22.93
N TYR A 234 1.92 -13.93 21.77
CA TYR A 234 0.66 -13.21 21.57
C TYR A 234 -0.44 -14.05 20.89
N SER A 235 -0.15 -15.30 20.49
CA SER A 235 -1.12 -16.19 19.83
C SER A 235 -2.21 -16.74 20.77
N SER A 236 -2.12 -16.48 22.08
CA SER A 236 -2.96 -17.13 23.11
C SER A 236 -4.13 -16.27 23.62
N LEU A 237 -4.51 -15.20 22.92
CA LEU A 237 -5.53 -14.23 23.38
C LEU A 237 -6.88 -14.34 22.63
N GLU A 238 -7.15 -15.46 21.96
CA GLU A 238 -8.51 -15.78 21.45
C GLU A 238 -9.44 -16.37 22.52
#